data_AF-A0A022QE75-F1
#
_entry.id   AF-A0A022QE75-F1
#
_cell.length_a   1.000
_cell.length_b   1.000
_cell.length_c   1.000
_cell.angle_alpha   90.00
_cell.angle_beta   90.00
_cell.angle_gamma   90.00
#
_symmetry.space_group_name_H-M   'P 1'
#
loop_
_entity.id
_entity.type
_entity.pdbx_description
1 polymer ?
#
loop_
_entity_poly.entity_id
_entity_poly.type
_entity_poly.pdbx_seq_one_letter_code
_entity_poly.pdbx_strand_id
1 'polypeptide(L)'
;MFKMMKMAFVLSLILLSFFTCGDCKRDKPADCTKVPIEKLEPCKTYVLGTNRWDKPGKECCNAVRSFTRLNIDQAVVCECYRKSPHRLSYKPDPVRATKLPFSCANATKFREYLYCLVAK
;
A
#
# COMPACT_ATOMS: atom_id res chain seq x y z
N MET A 1 -19.44 -21.74 -68.51
CA MET A 1 -18.18 -22.42 -68.11
C MET A 1 -17.70 -21.78 -66.81
N PHE A 2 -17.51 -22.61 -65.77
CA PHE A 2 -16.64 -22.44 -64.57
C PHE A 2 -16.74 -21.12 -63.75
N LYS A 3 -16.80 -21.08 -62.43
CA LYS A 3 -16.77 -22.10 -61.37
C LYS A 3 -17.13 -21.41 -60.05
N MET A 4 -17.78 -22.19 -59.20
CA MET A 4 -18.04 -22.03 -57.77
C MET A 4 -16.99 -21.31 -56.89
N MET A 5 -17.55 -20.66 -55.86
CA MET A 5 -17.16 -20.68 -54.43
C MET A 5 -15.79 -20.15 -54.00
N LYS A 6 -15.83 -19.23 -53.02
CA LYS A 6 -15.24 -19.40 -51.67
C LYS A 6 -15.69 -18.20 -50.80
N MET A 7 -16.60 -18.42 -49.86
CA MET A 7 -16.35 -18.92 -48.50
C MET A 7 -15.67 -17.89 -47.59
N ALA A 8 -16.41 -17.53 -46.54
CA ALA A 8 -15.93 -17.28 -45.20
C ALA A 8 -15.02 -16.08 -44.97
N PHE A 9 -15.63 -14.92 -44.73
CA PHE A 9 -15.11 -13.92 -43.79
C PHE A 9 -16.05 -13.81 -42.58
N VAL A 10 -16.36 -14.96 -41.98
CA VAL A 10 -17.04 -15.07 -40.68
C VAL A 10 -16.14 -15.91 -39.79
N LEU A 11 -14.93 -15.44 -39.44
CA LEU A 11 -13.98 -16.14 -38.56
C LEU A 11 -12.70 -15.28 -38.38
N SER A 12 -12.72 -14.21 -37.56
CA SER A 12 -11.45 -13.66 -37.02
C SER A 12 -11.52 -12.67 -35.85
N LEU A 13 -12.67 -12.38 -35.25
CA LEU A 13 -12.74 -11.54 -34.03
C LEU A 13 -13.31 -12.27 -32.82
N ILE A 14 -13.10 -13.59 -32.76
CA ILE A 14 -13.26 -14.41 -31.56
C ILE A 14 -11.86 -14.75 -31.05
N LEU A 15 -11.06 -13.74 -30.73
CA LEU A 15 -9.82 -13.88 -29.95
C LEU A 15 -9.59 -12.60 -29.12
N LEU A 16 -10.66 -11.98 -28.61
CA LEU A 16 -10.57 -11.32 -27.31
C LEU A 16 -10.44 -12.44 -26.30
N SER A 17 -9.21 -12.93 -26.16
CA SER A 17 -8.75 -13.67 -25.00
C SER A 17 -9.16 -12.86 -23.79
N PHE A 18 -10.31 -13.26 -23.23
CA PHE A 18 -10.59 -13.12 -21.83
C PHE A 18 -9.37 -13.72 -21.13
N PHE A 19 -8.41 -12.86 -20.80
CA PHE A 19 -7.57 -13.06 -19.64
C PHE A 19 -8.55 -13.10 -18.46
N THR A 20 -9.19 -14.25 -18.27
CA THR A 20 -9.73 -14.65 -16.98
C THR A 20 -8.50 -14.77 -16.09
N CYS A 21 -8.04 -13.63 -15.58
CA CYS A 21 -6.99 -13.54 -14.59
C CYS A 21 -7.43 -14.45 -13.45
N GLY A 22 -6.72 -15.57 -13.32
CA GLY A 22 -7.03 -16.69 -12.43
C GLY A 22 -6.89 -16.38 -10.95
N ASP A 23 -7.11 -15.13 -10.54
CA ASP A 23 -7.15 -14.67 -9.15
C ASP A 23 -8.22 -13.58 -8.98
N CYS A 24 -9.42 -13.81 -9.51
CA CYS A 24 -10.63 -13.24 -8.91
C CYS A 24 -10.92 -13.93 -7.56
N LYS A 25 -9.92 -14.00 -6.65
CA LYS A 25 -10.20 -14.14 -5.21
C LYS A 25 -10.82 -12.84 -4.77
N ARG A 26 -12.11 -12.77 -5.04
CA ARG A 26 -13.08 -11.81 -4.58
C ARG A 26 -12.90 -11.58 -3.09
N ASP A 27 -12.24 -10.47 -2.78
CA ASP A 27 -12.85 -9.39 -2.01
C ASP A 27 -13.58 -9.85 -0.74
N LYS A 28 -12.83 -10.36 0.24
CA LYS A 28 -13.15 -9.87 1.59
C LYS A 28 -12.64 -8.44 1.62
N PRO A 29 -13.50 -7.42 1.79
CA PRO A 29 -13.01 -6.06 1.94
C PRO A 29 -11.97 -6.05 3.04
N ALA A 30 -10.81 -5.45 2.77
CA ALA A 30 -9.76 -5.26 3.77
C ALA A 30 -10.39 -4.71 5.05
N ASP A 31 -10.26 -5.46 6.16
CA ASP A 31 -10.80 -5.05 7.45
C ASP A 31 -9.90 -3.96 8.05
N CYS A 32 -10.14 -2.72 7.60
CA CYS A 32 -9.34 -1.57 7.97
C CYS A 32 -9.48 -1.16 9.44
N THR A 33 -10.44 -1.73 10.17
CA THR A 33 -10.58 -1.54 11.62
C THR A 33 -9.41 -2.15 12.39
N LYS A 34 -8.75 -3.18 11.82
CA LYS A 34 -7.60 -3.85 12.41
C LYS A 34 -6.26 -3.21 12.07
N VAL A 35 -6.22 -2.28 11.12
CA VAL A 35 -5.00 -1.56 10.72
C VAL A 35 -4.93 -0.26 11.52
N PRO A 36 -4.05 -0.11 12.53
CA PRO A 36 -4.10 1.00 13.47
C PRO A 36 -3.32 2.22 12.95
N ILE A 37 -3.72 2.76 11.79
CA ILE A 37 -3.01 3.84 11.06
C ILE A 37 -2.76 5.05 11.98
N GLU A 38 -3.77 5.48 12.74
CA GLU A 38 -3.72 6.59 13.68
C GLU A 38 -2.65 6.45 14.76
N LYS A 39 -2.15 5.24 15.05
CA LYS A 39 -1.05 5.07 16.01
C LYS A 39 0.24 5.75 15.52
N LEU A 40 0.36 6.05 14.23
CA LEU A 40 1.53 6.75 13.70
C LEU A 40 1.47 8.27 13.93
N GLU A 41 0.38 8.84 14.46
CA GLU A 41 0.26 10.28 14.76
C GLU A 41 1.47 10.89 15.51
N PRO A 42 2.07 10.23 16.52
CA PRO A 42 3.25 10.76 17.21
C PRO A 42 4.49 10.92 16.32
N CYS A 43 4.51 10.35 15.12
CA CYS A 43 5.58 10.52 14.15
C CYS A 43 5.51 11.82 13.36
N LYS A 44 4.38 12.56 13.43
CA LYS A 44 4.09 13.75 12.63
C LYS A 44 5.25 14.75 12.58
N THR A 45 5.77 15.16 13.73
CA THR A 45 6.83 16.18 13.77
C THR A 45 8.14 15.69 13.15
N TYR A 46 8.45 14.40 13.28
CA TYR A 46 9.63 13.81 12.66
C TYR A 46 9.50 13.72 11.15
N VAL A 47 8.40 13.14 10.67
CA VAL A 47 8.19 12.92 9.23
C VAL A 47 7.80 14.19 8.47
N LEU A 48 7.44 15.27 9.15
CA LEU A 48 7.30 16.60 8.53
C LEU A 48 8.56 17.47 8.72
N GLY A 49 9.55 17.00 9.49
CA GLY A 49 10.78 17.75 9.75
C GLY A 49 10.60 19.00 10.61
N THR A 50 9.55 19.06 11.42
CA THR A 50 9.26 20.18 12.34
C THR A 50 9.78 19.92 13.75
N ASN A 51 10.39 18.75 13.99
CA ASN A 51 11.03 18.41 15.24
C ASN A 51 12.36 19.17 15.42
N ARG A 52 12.62 19.61 16.66
CA ARG A 52 13.89 20.26 17.02
C ARG A 52 15.09 19.31 17.01
N TRP A 53 14.83 18.03 17.18
CA TRP A 53 15.83 16.97 17.24
C TRP A 53 15.66 16.12 16.00
N ASP A 54 16.67 15.88 15.16
CA ASP A 54 16.56 15.07 13.93
C ASP A 54 16.40 13.56 14.21
N LYS A 55 15.64 13.23 15.25
CA LYS A 55 15.34 11.87 15.72
C LYS A 55 13.85 11.76 16.02
N PRO A 56 13.25 10.58 15.77
CA PRO A 56 11.87 10.32 16.15
C PRO A 56 11.75 10.24 17.68
N GLY A 57 10.63 10.71 18.21
CA GLY A 57 10.32 10.56 19.63
C GLY A 57 10.09 9.10 20.02
N LYS A 58 10.17 8.80 21.32
CA LYS A 58 9.94 7.45 21.88
C LYS A 58 8.59 6.89 21.47
N GLU A 59 7.55 7.71 21.48
CA GLU A 59 6.18 7.32 21.12
C GLU A 59 6.07 6.94 19.64
N CYS A 60 6.67 7.73 18.75
CA CYS A 60 6.75 7.39 17.33
C CYS A 60 7.43 6.03 17.11
N CYS A 61 8.56 5.78 17.77
CA CYS A 61 9.23 4.48 17.63
C CYS A 61 8.46 3.32 18.25
N ASN A 62 7.68 3.55 19.31
CA ASN A 62 6.79 2.54 19.85
C ASN A 62 5.67 2.20 18.85
N ALA A 63 5.08 3.21 18.21
CA ALA A 63 4.07 3.01 17.17
C ALA A 63 4.62 2.24 15.98
N VAL A 64 5.76 2.66 15.43
CA VAL A 64 6.44 2.00 14.31
C VAL A 64 6.73 0.53 14.63
N ARG A 65 7.21 0.21 15.84
CA ARG A 65 7.43 -1.18 16.29
C ARG A 65 6.16 -1.97 16.53
N SER A 66 5.05 -1.31 16.88
CA SER A 66 3.76 -2.00 17.00
C SER A 66 3.26 -2.49 15.64
N PHE A 67 3.55 -1.75 14.56
CA PHE A 67 3.22 -2.15 13.20
C PHE A 67 4.00 -3.38 12.75
N THR A 68 5.27 -3.53 13.15
CA THR A 68 6.06 -4.72 12.78
C THR A 68 5.58 -6.02 13.42
N ARG A 69 4.67 -5.92 14.41
CA ARG A 69 4.04 -7.06 15.11
C ARG A 69 2.65 -7.37 14.56
N LEU A 70 2.14 -6.56 13.64
CA LEU A 70 0.89 -6.85 12.96
C LEU A 70 1.13 -8.02 12.01
N ASN A 71 0.47 -9.14 12.24
CA ASN A 71 0.38 -10.23 11.26
C ASN A 71 -0.66 -9.86 10.18
N ILE A 72 -0.52 -8.66 9.60
CA ILE A 72 -1.41 -8.11 8.57
C ILE A 72 -0.59 -7.94 7.30
N ASP A 73 -1.17 -8.42 6.19
CA ASP A 73 -0.58 -8.32 4.87
C ASP A 73 -0.34 -6.85 4.46
N GLN A 74 0.79 -6.60 3.79
CA GLN A 74 1.15 -5.27 3.31
C GLN A 74 0.04 -4.67 2.44
N ALA A 75 -0.53 -5.43 1.49
CA ALA A 75 -1.55 -4.93 0.58
C ALA A 75 -2.80 -4.45 1.33
N VAL A 76 -3.17 -5.11 2.43
CA VAL A 76 -4.28 -4.70 3.31
C VAL A 76 -3.99 -3.35 3.97
N VAL A 77 -2.78 -3.17 4.52
CA VAL A 77 -2.37 -1.88 5.12
C VAL A 77 -2.41 -0.76 4.08
N CYS A 78 -1.91 -1.05 2.88
CA CYS A 78 -1.87 -0.11 1.76
C CYS A 78 -3.26 0.30 1.27
N GLU A 79 -4.14 -0.68 1.09
CA GLU A 79 -5.52 -0.43 0.68
C GLU A 79 -6.26 0.41 1.72
N CYS A 80 -6.08 0.09 3.01
CA CYS A 80 -6.72 0.82 4.09
C CYS A 80 -6.25 2.26 4.21
N TYR A 81 -4.95 2.51 4.04
CA TYR A 81 -4.43 3.88 4.01
C TYR A 81 -4.94 4.64 2.78
N ARG A 82 -4.97 3.99 1.60
CA ARG A 82 -5.49 4.60 0.36
C ARG A 82 -6.97 4.98 0.46
N LYS A 83 -7.79 4.15 1.09
CA LYS A 83 -9.24 4.41 1.30
C LYS A 83 -9.50 5.50 2.34
N SER A 84 -8.64 5.62 3.35
CA SER A 84 -8.83 6.54 4.47
C SER A 84 -7.54 7.29 4.84
N PRO A 85 -6.98 8.12 3.93
CA PRO A 85 -5.71 8.82 4.19
C PRO A 85 -5.82 9.84 5.33
N HIS A 86 -7.03 10.35 5.58
CA HIS A 86 -7.34 11.28 6.67
C HIS A 86 -7.19 10.68 8.07
N ARG A 87 -6.99 9.36 8.20
CA ARG A 87 -6.64 8.73 9.49
C ARG A 87 -5.29 9.18 10.02
N LEU A 88 -4.45 9.75 9.14
CA LEU A 88 -3.33 10.59 9.56
C LEU A 88 -3.69 12.05 9.34
N SER A 89 -3.35 12.88 10.32
CA SER A 89 -3.48 14.34 10.25
C SER A 89 -2.41 15.00 9.37
N TYR A 90 -1.62 14.21 8.65
CA TYR A 90 -0.50 14.64 7.82
C TYR A 90 -0.21 13.63 6.69
N LYS A 91 0.37 14.12 5.58
CA LYS A 91 1.01 13.28 4.57
C LYS A 91 2.51 13.19 4.90
N PRO A 92 3.08 11.99 5.17
CA PRO A 92 4.49 11.88 5.51
C PRO A 92 5.40 12.37 4.38
N ASP A 93 6.48 13.09 4.69
CA ASP A 93 7.55 13.34 3.72
C ASP A 93 8.26 12.02 3.40
N PRO A 94 8.41 11.64 2.11
CA PRO A 94 9.03 10.37 1.74
C PRO A 94 10.48 10.21 2.23
N VAL A 95 11.27 11.29 2.21
CA VAL A 95 12.69 11.26 2.57
C VAL A 95 12.86 11.03 4.07
N ARG A 96 12.04 11.68 4.91
CA ARG A 96 12.08 11.50 6.36
C ARG A 96 11.40 10.21 6.80
N ALA A 97 10.26 9.86 6.23
CA ALA A 97 9.54 8.63 6.58
C ALA A 97 10.40 7.38 6.34
N THR A 98 11.19 7.35 5.26
CA THR A 98 12.09 6.21 4.95
C THR A 98 13.22 6.00 5.96
N LYS A 99 13.52 6.99 6.81
CA LYS A 99 14.51 6.88 7.88
C LYS A 99 13.97 6.23 9.17
N LEU A 100 12.64 6.18 9.34
CA LEU A 100 12.00 5.65 10.56
C LEU A 100 12.45 4.23 10.95
N PRO A 101 12.51 3.23 10.04
CA PRO A 101 12.93 1.87 10.38
C PRO A 101 14.33 1.80 11.01
N PHE A 102 15.23 2.64 10.51
CA PHE A 102 16.62 2.72 10.97
C PHE A 102 16.73 3.50 12.28
N SER A 103 16.04 4.63 12.38
CA SER A 103 16.05 5.47 13.59
C SER A 103 15.36 4.82 14.80
N CYS A 104 14.43 3.88 14.57
CA CYS A 104 13.68 3.20 15.63
C CYS A 104 14.21 1.81 16.02
N ALA A 105 15.51 1.56 15.81
CA ALA A 105 16.24 0.36 16.22
C ALA A 105 15.65 -0.94 15.63
N ASN A 106 15.82 -1.14 14.32
CA ASN A 106 15.45 -2.35 13.58
C ASN A 106 13.94 -2.62 13.49
N ALA A 107 13.15 -1.58 13.29
CA ALA A 107 11.77 -1.77 12.82
C ALA A 107 11.74 -2.08 11.31
N THR A 108 12.58 -2.98 10.83
CA THR A 108 12.88 -3.19 9.40
C THR A 108 11.65 -3.63 8.61
N LYS A 109 10.77 -4.44 9.21
CA LYS A 109 9.47 -4.82 8.62
C LYS A 109 8.57 -3.62 8.34
N PHE A 110 8.72 -2.51 9.07
CA PHE A 110 7.95 -1.29 8.82
C PHE A 110 8.22 -0.72 7.42
N ARG A 111 9.37 -1.05 6.81
CA ARG A 111 9.71 -0.65 5.45
C ARG A 111 8.71 -1.14 4.40
N GLU A 112 8.08 -2.29 4.62
CA GLU A 112 7.05 -2.84 3.75
C GLU A 112 5.84 -1.90 3.67
N TYR A 113 5.42 -1.34 4.81
CA TYR A 113 4.28 -0.43 4.89
C TYR A 113 4.60 1.00 4.43
N LEU A 114 5.86 1.42 4.49
CA LEU A 114 6.29 2.77 4.12
C LEU A 114 5.94 3.12 2.67
N TYR A 115 6.07 2.17 1.74
CA TYR A 115 5.74 2.41 0.33
C TYR A 115 4.34 3.00 0.18
N CYS A 116 3.40 2.55 0.99
CA CYS A 116 2.00 2.94 0.89
C CYS A 116 1.70 4.26 1.60
N LEU A 117 2.46 4.57 2.66
CA LEU A 117 2.34 5.84 3.38
C LEU A 117 2.89 7.03 2.57
N VAL A 118 3.85 6.77 1.67
CA VAL A 118 4.59 7.80 0.93
C VAL A 118 4.36 7.78 -0.59
N ALA A 119 3.66 6.77 -1.11
CA ALA A 119 3.25 6.73 -2.52
C ALA A 119 2.43 7.98 -2.87
N LYS A 120 2.69 8.55 -4.05
CA LYS A 120 2.10 9.80 -4.48
C LYS A 120 0.60 9.70 -4.72
#